data_AF-A0A285NKV1-F1
#
_entry.id   AF-A0A285NKV1-F1
#
_cell.length_a   1.000
_cell.length_b   1.000
_cell.length_c   1.000
_cell.angle_alpha   90.00
_cell.angle_beta   90.00
_cell.angle_gamma   90.00
#
_symmetry.space_group_name_H-M   'P 1'
#
loop_
_entity.id
_entity.type
_entity.pdbx_description
1 polymer ?
#
loop_
_entity_poly.entity_id
_entity_poly.type
_entity_poly.pdbx_seq_one_letter_code
_entity_poly.pdbx_strand_id
1 'polypeptide(L)'
;MWSKIKLILWLIILLCVAYFVSMNTSPNVSVNILPNLKTPEIPLALVIIVSIIIGAVMIILFAITDWIAYRIDKLKLQRNIKSLEKELDKCRKEIHQKEEQIKKLEGEIEILKNEQKISVKEEGENGTL
;
A
#
# COMPACT_ATOMS: atom_id res chain seq x y z
N MET A 1 -8.77 -26.35 -14.84
CA MET A 1 -10.08 -26.38 -15.55
C MET A 1 -10.68 -24.99 -15.77
N TRP A 2 -10.59 -24.07 -14.81
CA TRP A 2 -11.06 -22.68 -14.91
C TRP A 2 -10.59 -21.92 -16.17
N SER A 3 -9.32 -22.05 -16.54
CA SER A 3 -8.79 -21.40 -17.75
C SER A 3 -9.40 -21.94 -19.05
N LYS A 4 -9.75 -23.25 -19.09
CA LYS A 4 -10.41 -23.85 -20.25
C LYS A 4 -11.86 -23.39 -20.38
N ILE A 5 -12.57 -23.27 -19.26
CA ILE A 5 -13.93 -22.73 -19.22
C ILE A 5 -13.95 -21.27 -19.67
N LYS A 6 -12.99 -20.45 -19.20
CA LYS A 6 -12.82 -19.06 -19.67
C LYS A 6 -12.60 -18.97 -21.17
N LEU A 7 -11.75 -19.85 -21.72
CA LEU A 7 -11.48 -19.89 -23.16
C LEU A 7 -12.73 -20.24 -23.95
N ILE A 8 -13.46 -21.29 -23.54
CA ILE A 8 -14.74 -21.67 -24.16
C ILE A 8 -15.74 -20.52 -24.11
N LEU A 9 -15.86 -19.83 -22.97
CA LEU A 9 -16.78 -18.71 -22.80
C LEU A 9 -16.41 -17.55 -23.73
N TRP A 10 -15.12 -17.22 -23.82
CA TRP A 10 -14.63 -16.15 -24.70
C TRP A 10 -14.88 -16.47 -26.17
N LEU A 11 -14.71 -17.75 -26.57
CA LEU A 11 -15.03 -18.22 -27.91
C LEU A 11 -16.52 -18.08 -28.23
N ILE A 12 -17.41 -18.44 -27.29
CA ILE A 12 -18.86 -18.29 -27.45
C ILE A 12 -19.24 -16.81 -27.62
N ILE A 13 -18.68 -15.92 -26.79
CA ILE A 13 -18.91 -14.47 -26.89
C ILE A 13 -18.44 -13.96 -28.26
N LEU A 14 -17.26 -14.38 -28.71
CA LEU A 14 -16.72 -13.98 -30.02
C LEU A 14 -17.63 -14.43 -31.16
N LEU A 15 -18.13 -15.66 -31.12
CA LEU A 15 -19.10 -16.20 -32.08
C LEU A 15 -20.41 -15.42 -32.08
N CYS A 16 -20.95 -15.08 -30.89
CA CYS A 16 -22.15 -14.26 -30.76
C CYS A 16 -21.96 -12.86 -31.35
N VAL A 17 -20.81 -12.22 -31.12
CA VAL A 17 -20.49 -10.90 -31.70
C VAL A 17 -20.36 -11.00 -33.21
N ALA A 18 -19.64 -12.00 -33.72
CA ALA A 18 -19.51 -12.22 -35.16
C ALA A 18 -20.86 -12.46 -35.84
N TYR A 19 -21.72 -13.30 -35.23
CA TYR A 19 -23.08 -13.53 -35.69
C TYR A 19 -23.92 -12.25 -35.66
N PHE A 20 -23.84 -11.48 -34.57
CA PHE A 20 -24.54 -10.21 -34.45
C PHE A 20 -24.12 -9.22 -35.55
N VAL A 21 -22.82 -9.05 -35.79
CA VAL A 21 -22.31 -8.18 -36.87
C VAL A 21 -22.76 -8.70 -38.24
N SER A 22 -22.73 -10.01 -38.48
CA SER A 22 -23.17 -10.61 -39.75
C SER A 22 -24.67 -10.44 -40.01
N MET A 23 -25.49 -10.34 -38.97
CA MET A 23 -26.94 -10.10 -39.10
C MET A 23 -27.27 -8.61 -39.20
N ASN A 24 -26.37 -7.73 -38.75
CA ASN A 24 -26.56 -6.28 -38.72
C ASN A 24 -25.64 -5.58 -39.73
N THR A 25 -25.62 -6.07 -40.97
CA THR A 25 -24.82 -5.50 -42.08
C THR A 25 -25.41 -4.22 -42.67
N SER A 26 -26.61 -3.83 -42.26
CA SER A 26 -27.28 -2.61 -42.72
C SER A 26 -27.88 -1.85 -41.53
N PRO A 27 -27.79 -0.51 -41.47
CA PRO A 27 -27.19 0.37 -42.47
C PRO A 27 -25.66 0.37 -42.43
N ASN A 28 -25.06 0.58 -43.61
CA ASN A 28 -23.64 0.91 -43.73
C ASN A 28 -23.44 2.41 -43.58
N VAL A 29 -22.38 2.79 -42.88
CA VAL A 29 -22.01 4.18 -42.66
C VAL A 29 -20.55 4.40 -42.99
N SER A 30 -20.25 5.60 -43.50
CA SER A 30 -18.88 6.10 -43.64
C SER A 30 -18.61 7.11 -42.53
N VAL A 31 -17.55 6.90 -41.77
CA VAL A 31 -17.14 7.76 -40.67
C VAL A 31 -16.03 8.68 -41.16
N ASN A 32 -16.19 9.98 -40.93
CA ASN A 32 -15.14 10.96 -41.19
C ASN A 32 -14.13 10.92 -40.03
N ILE A 33 -12.95 10.35 -40.27
CA ILE A 33 -11.86 10.33 -39.28
C ILE A 33 -11.14 11.68 -39.29
N LEU A 34 -10.93 12.25 -40.49
CA LEU A 34 -10.38 13.58 -40.70
C LEU A 34 -11.19 14.31 -41.79
N PRO A 35 -11.05 15.64 -41.94
CA PRO A 35 -11.79 16.41 -42.95
C PRO A 35 -11.70 15.84 -44.38
N ASN A 36 -10.55 15.26 -44.74
CA ASN A 36 -10.29 14.67 -46.04
C ASN A 36 -10.16 13.13 -46.00
N LEU A 37 -10.41 12.48 -44.86
CA LEU A 37 -10.25 11.03 -44.71
C LEU A 37 -11.54 10.41 -44.17
N LYS A 38 -12.17 9.59 -45.01
CA LYS A 38 -13.36 8.82 -44.68
C LYS A 38 -13.04 7.33 -44.63
N THR A 39 -13.72 6.61 -43.76
CA THR A 39 -13.68 5.15 -43.80
C THR A 39 -14.45 4.63 -45.00
N PRO A 40 -14.11 3.41 -45.50
CA PRO A 40 -15.03 2.67 -46.35
C PRO A 40 -16.38 2.48 -45.63
N GLU A 41 -17.42 2.20 -46.40
CA GLU A 41 -18.74 1.85 -45.88
C GLU A 41 -18.63 0.57 -45.04
N ILE A 42 -18.89 0.72 -43.74
CA ILE A 42 -18.86 -0.37 -42.78
C ILE A 42 -20.19 -0.42 -42.01
N PRO A 43 -20.63 -1.62 -41.58
CA PRO A 43 -21.86 -1.74 -40.82
C PRO A 43 -21.82 -0.90 -39.54
N LEU A 44 -22.89 -0.15 -39.27
CA LEU A 44 -22.99 0.70 -38.08
C LEU A 44 -22.77 -0.09 -36.78
N ALA A 45 -23.25 -1.34 -36.73
CA ALA A 45 -23.05 -2.23 -35.58
C ALA A 45 -21.55 -2.42 -35.24
N LEU A 46 -20.69 -2.55 -36.25
CA LEU A 46 -19.25 -2.69 -36.06
C LEU A 46 -18.64 -1.42 -35.46
N VAL A 47 -19.05 -0.24 -35.96
CA VAL A 47 -18.60 1.07 -35.47
C VAL A 47 -18.94 1.24 -33.99
N ILE A 48 -20.16 0.87 -33.59
CA ILE A 48 -20.62 0.96 -32.20
C ILE A 48 -19.80 0.03 -31.29
N ILE A 49 -19.62 -1.24 -31.70
CA ILE A 49 -18.84 -2.21 -30.93
C ILE A 49 -17.39 -1.72 -30.74
N VAL A 50 -16.74 -1.26 -31.80
CA VAL A 50 -15.37 -0.74 -31.72
C VAL A 50 -15.29 0.49 -30.83
N SER A 51 -16.27 1.39 -30.89
CA SER A 51 -16.33 2.58 -30.02
C SER A 51 -16.45 2.21 -28.54
N ILE A 52 -17.27 1.21 -28.20
CA ILE A 52 -17.39 0.69 -26.83
C ILE A 52 -16.07 0.08 -26.38
N ILE A 53 -15.42 -0.71 -27.23
CA ILE A 53 -14.11 -1.32 -26.92
C ILE A 53 -13.06 -0.23 -26.66
N ILE A 54 -13.01 0.81 -27.48
CA ILE A 54 -12.09 1.94 -27.29
C ILE A 54 -12.39 2.62 -25.94
N GLY A 55 -13.66 2.87 -25.61
CA GLY A 55 -14.05 3.41 -24.31
C GLY A 55 -13.59 2.53 -23.14
N ALA A 56 -13.78 1.22 -23.23
CA ALA A 56 -13.32 0.28 -22.22
C ALA A 56 -11.79 0.28 -22.06
N VAL A 57 -11.05 0.34 -23.18
CA VAL A 57 -9.58 0.45 -23.17
C VAL A 57 -9.13 1.75 -22.50
N MET A 58 -9.82 2.86 -22.74
CA MET A 58 -9.53 4.14 -22.07
C MET A 58 -9.74 4.07 -20.56
N ILE A 59 -10.81 3.41 -20.09
CA ILE A 59 -11.04 3.19 -18.66
C ILE A 59 -9.91 2.36 -18.04
N ILE A 60 -9.46 1.30 -18.73
CA ILE A 60 -8.34 0.48 -18.26
C ILE A 60 -7.04 1.29 -18.18
N LEU A 61 -6.78 2.15 -19.17
CA LEU A 61 -5.63 3.06 -19.15
C LEU A 61 -5.65 3.96 -17.92
N PHE A 62 -6.80 4.55 -17.58
CA PHE A 62 -6.94 5.36 -16.36
C PHE A 62 -6.80 4.54 -15.07
N ALA A 63 -7.34 3.32 -15.04
CA ALA A 63 -7.19 2.44 -13.89
C ALA A 63 -5.72 2.05 -13.63
N ILE A 64 -4.90 1.92 -14.68
CA ILE A 64 -3.46 1.66 -14.54
C ILE A 64 -2.75 2.87 -13.90
N THR A 65 -3.12 4.10 -14.27
CA THR A 65 -2.57 5.30 -13.64
C THR A 65 -2.95 5.42 -12.16
N ASP A 66 -4.17 5.03 -11.78
CA ASP A 66 -4.56 5.01 -10.37
C ASP A 66 -3.81 3.92 -9.59
N TRP A 67 -3.63 2.76 -10.21
CA TRP A 67 -2.91 1.64 -9.60
C TRP A 67 -1.43 1.97 -9.33
N ILE A 68 -0.77 2.68 -10.25
CA ILE A 68 0.64 3.09 -10.03
C ILE A 68 0.74 4.11 -8.90
N ALA A 69 -0.17 5.09 -8.82
CA ALA A 69 -0.22 6.07 -7.74
C ALA A 69 -0.42 5.37 -6.39
N TYR A 70 -1.41 4.48 -6.30
CA TYR A 70 -1.67 3.66 -5.12
C TYR A 70 -0.44 2.84 -4.69
N ARG A 71 0.29 2.26 -5.65
CA ARG A 71 1.49 1.47 -5.35
C ARG A 71 2.62 2.33 -4.78
N ILE A 72 2.79 3.56 -5.26
CA ILE A 72 3.77 4.50 -4.71
C ILE A 72 3.42 4.86 -3.27
N ASP A 73 2.15 5.17 -2.99
CA ASP A 73 1.73 5.55 -1.64
C ASP A 73 1.84 4.39 -0.66
N LYS A 74 1.53 3.16 -1.10
CA LYS A 74 1.77 1.95 -0.31
C LYS A 74 3.23 1.79 0.06
N LEU A 75 4.16 2.05 -0.86
CA LEU A 75 5.60 1.99 -0.59
C LEU A 75 6.05 3.08 0.39
N LYS A 76 5.54 4.31 0.26
CA LYS A 76 5.80 5.39 1.23
C LYS A 76 5.33 5.00 2.63
N LEU A 77 4.10 4.47 2.73
CA LEU A 77 3.52 4.08 4.02
C LEU A 77 4.31 2.95 4.67
N GLN A 78 4.74 1.95 3.90
CA GLN A 78 5.61 0.88 4.40
C GLN A 78 6.97 1.40 4.90
N ARG A 79 7.56 2.40 4.24
CA ARG A 79 8.80 3.04 4.71
C ARG A 79 8.57 3.75 6.05
N ASN A 80 7.46 4.47 6.19
CA ASN A 80 7.11 5.18 7.41
C ASN A 80 6.87 4.21 8.58
N ILE A 81 6.18 3.08 8.34
CA ILE A 81 6.01 2.04 9.36
C ILE A 81 7.38 1.55 9.84
N LYS A 82 8.27 1.22 8.91
CA LYS A 82 9.61 0.72 9.24
C LYS A 82 10.48 1.74 9.97
N SER A 83 10.33 3.04 9.69
CA SER A 83 11.05 4.08 10.44
C SER A 83 10.49 4.24 11.85
N LEU A 84 9.16 4.27 12.00
CA LEU A 84 8.51 4.34 13.30
C LEU A 84 8.83 3.13 14.17
N GLU A 85 8.85 1.91 13.61
CA GLU A 85 9.26 0.71 14.33
C GLU A 85 10.70 0.80 14.87
N LYS A 86 11.61 1.37 14.08
CA LYS A 86 13.01 1.59 14.52
C LYS A 86 13.11 2.63 15.62
N GLU A 87 12.35 3.73 15.52
CA GLU A 87 12.30 4.75 16.57
C GLU A 87 11.72 4.19 17.86
N LEU A 88 10.70 3.35 17.77
CA LEU A 88 10.09 2.66 18.90
C LEU A 88 11.10 1.71 19.57
N ASP A 89 11.83 0.92 18.80
CA ASP A 89 12.89 0.04 19.32
C ASP A 89 14.03 0.83 19.99
N LYS A 90 14.43 1.97 19.39
CA LYS A 90 15.43 2.86 19.99
C LYS A 90 14.95 3.44 21.32
N CYS A 91 13.72 3.95 21.37
CA CYS A 91 13.13 4.49 22.58
C CYS A 91 13.02 3.43 23.69
N ARG A 92 12.61 2.19 23.34
CA ARG A 92 12.59 1.07 24.30
C ARG A 92 13.97 0.77 24.89
N LYS A 93 15.02 0.78 24.07
CA LYS A 93 16.40 0.61 24.54
C LYS A 93 16.83 1.73 25.48
N GLU A 94 16.49 2.98 25.14
CA GLU A 94 16.79 4.13 25.99
C GLU A 94 16.06 4.07 27.35
N ILE A 95 14.79 3.62 27.36
CA ILE A 95 14.04 3.38 28.60
C ILE A 95 14.74 2.33 29.46
N HIS A 96 15.08 1.17 28.89
CA HIS A 96 15.76 0.10 29.63
C HIS A 96 17.11 0.56 30.20
N GLN A 97 17.89 1.33 29.44
CA GLN A 97 19.16 1.89 29.92
C GLN A 97 18.95 2.86 31.08
N LYS A 98 17.93 3.71 31.01
CA LYS A 98 17.59 4.64 32.10
C LYS A 98 17.10 3.90 33.34
N GLU A 99 16.30 2.85 33.20
CA GLU A 99 15.85 2.01 34.32
C GLU A 99 17.03 1.31 35.01
N GLU A 100 18.00 0.78 34.26
CA GLU A 100 19.22 0.22 34.84
C GLU A 100 20.06 1.26 35.59
N GLN A 101 20.17 2.48 35.05
CA GLN A 101 20.88 3.58 35.72
C GLN A 101 20.19 3.99 37.02
N ILE A 102 18.86 4.11 37.02
CA ILE A 102 18.07 4.40 38.22
C ILE A 102 18.35 3.34 39.29
N LYS A 103 18.29 2.04 38.91
CA LYS A 103 18.52 0.95 39.85
C LYS A 103 19.94 0.95 40.45
N LYS A 104 20.96 1.30 39.66
CA LYS A 104 22.34 1.45 40.15
C LYS A 104 22.48 2.60 41.14
N LEU A 105 21.95 3.77 40.78
CA LEU A 105 21.98 4.96 41.62
C LEU A 105 21.20 4.76 42.94
N GLU A 106 20.06 4.08 42.90
CA GLU A 106 19.31 3.71 44.11
C GLU A 106 20.13 2.82 45.05
N GLY A 107 20.85 1.83 44.50
CA GLY A 107 21.76 0.98 45.27
C GLY A 107 22.92 1.77 45.88
N GLU A 108 23.53 2.70 45.14
CA GLU A 108 24.58 3.58 45.65
C GLU A 108 24.07 4.48 46.79
N ILE A 109 22.87 5.06 46.64
CA ILE A 109 22.24 5.87 47.68
C ILE A 109 21.98 5.06 48.96
N GLU A 110 21.58 3.80 48.83
CA GLU A 110 21.33 2.92 49.98
C GLU A 110 22.60 2.57 50.74
N ILE A 111 23.70 2.29 50.03
CA ILE A 111 25.02 2.06 50.63
C ILE A 111 25.47 3.31 51.39
N LEU A 112 25.43 4.49 50.76
CA LEU A 112 25.82 5.76 51.38
C LEU A 112 24.98 6.09 52.61
N LYS A 113 23.66 5.81 52.59
CA LYS A 113 22.80 5.99 53.77
C LYS A 113 23.17 5.07 54.92
N ASN A 114 23.57 3.83 54.64
CA ASN A 114 24.00 2.88 55.66
C ASN A 114 25.35 3.29 56.26
N GLU A 115 26.30 3.75 55.44
CA GLU A 115 27.58 4.28 55.90
C GLU A 115 27.40 5.51 56.82
N GLN A 116 26.54 6.46 56.45
CA GLN A 116 26.20 7.60 57.31
C GLN A 116 25.53 7.17 58.62
N LYS A 117 24.65 6.17 58.62
CA LYS A 117 24.03 5.64 59.84
C LYS A 117 25.03 4.97 60.80
N ILE A 118 26.08 4.35 60.27
CA ILE A 118 27.13 3.70 61.07
C ILE A 118 28.03 4.77 61.70
N SER A 119 28.45 5.78 60.93
CA SER A 119 29.26 6.91 61.43
C SER A 119 28.57 7.69 62.57
N VAL A 120 27.25 7.91 62.49
CA VAL A 120 26.50 8.61 63.56
C VAL A 120 26.35 7.77 64.84
N LYS A 121 26.35 6.43 64.74
CA LYS A 121 26.33 5.54 65.92
C LYS A 121 27.67 5.47 66.63
N GLU A 122 28.77 5.43 65.88
CA GLU A 122 30.12 5.40 66.44
C GLU A 122 30.51 6.71 67.14
N GLU A 123 30.01 7.87 66.67
CA GLU A 123 30.19 9.16 67.36
C GLU A 123 29.32 9.30 68.63
N GLY A 124 28.17 8.60 68.69
CA GLY A 124 27.26 8.63 69.85
C GLY A 124 27.71 7.76 71.04
N GLU A 125 28.44 6.66 70.80
CA GLU A 125 28.92 5.76 71.87
C GLU A 125 30.24 6.21 72.50
N ASN A 126 31.08 6.98 71.78
CA ASN A 126 32.37 7.47 72.31
C ASN A 126 32.27 8.78 73.11
N GLY A 127 31.07 9.30 73.37
CA GLY A 127 30.83 10.57 74.07
C GLY A 127 30.52 10.49 75.57
N THR A 128 30.72 9.34 76.24
CA THR A 128 30.46 9.20 77.69
C THR A 128 31.68 8.71 78.46
N LEU A 129 32.67 9.58 78.67
CA LEU A 129 33.63 9.51 79.78
C LEU A 129 34.00 10.91 80.24
#